data_AF-A0A7W0KRZ9-F1
#
_entry.id   AF-A0A7W0KRZ9-F1
#
_cell.length_a   1.000
_cell.length_b   1.000
_cell.length_c   1.000
_cell.angle_alpha   90.00
_cell.angle_beta   90.00
_cell.angle_gamma   90.00
#
_symmetry.space_group_name_H-M   'P 1'
#
loop_
_entity.id
_entity.type
_entity.pdbx_description
1 polymer ?
#
loop_
_entity_poly.entity_id
_entity_poly.type
_entity_poly.pdbx_seq_one_letter_code
_entity_poly.pdbx_strand_id
1 'polypeptide(L)'
;VEEFVRQRCDVHEAVTPINRAAILHAPNSVTINRQFRDGHSFMTAHLAEVFAAELDASGPQRQALLDALLMVCSWSTWNLLVTLESRSTQEATRAVASTVRMVLTGAGHDADLVSGLASDTTRTGGSAS
;
A
#
# COMPACT_ATOMS: atom_id res chain seq x y z
N VAL A 1 -9.01 -1.73 0.47
CA VAL A 1 -8.11 -0.54 0.55
C VAL A 1 -7.70 -0.23 1.98
N GLU A 2 -8.64 0.06 2.88
CA GLU A 2 -8.30 0.50 4.25
C GLU A 2 -7.41 -0.49 5.01
N GLU A 3 -7.79 -1.77 5.02
CA GLU A 3 -7.02 -2.79 5.74
C GLU A 3 -5.59 -2.95 5.18
N PHE A 4 -5.45 -2.96 3.85
CA PHE A 4 -4.16 -2.99 3.19
C PHE A 4 -3.30 -1.78 3.58
N VAL A 5 -3.86 -0.57 3.55
CA VAL A 5 -3.13 0.66 3.86
C VAL A 5 -2.75 0.71 5.34
N ARG A 6 -3.64 0.27 6.24
CA ARG A 6 -3.37 0.16 7.67
C ARG A 6 -2.17 -0.77 7.92
N GLN A 7 -2.24 -2.01 7.42
CA GLN A 7 -1.14 -2.97 7.52
C GLN A 7 0.16 -2.40 6.95
N ARG A 8 0.09 -1.74 5.79
CA ARG A 8 1.26 -1.14 5.13
C ARG A 8 1.89 -0.03 5.98
N CYS A 9 1.09 0.84 6.59
CA CYS A 9 1.57 1.91 7.44
C CYS A 9 2.14 1.38 8.76
N ASP A 10 1.57 0.31 9.33
CA ASP A 10 2.15 -0.38 10.49
C ASP A 10 3.56 -0.92 10.18
N VAL A 11 3.73 -1.52 8.99
CA VAL A 11 5.04 -1.98 8.51
C VAL A 11 6.00 -0.79 8.36
N HIS A 12 5.56 0.32 7.76
CA HIS A 12 6.39 1.51 7.62
C HIS A 12 6.87 2.05 8.96
N GLU A 13 5.99 2.15 9.94
CA GLU A 13 6.34 2.59 11.29
C GLU A 13 7.40 1.68 11.90
N ALA A 14 7.19 0.36 11.84
CA ALA A 14 8.12 -0.62 12.39
C ALA A 14 9.52 -0.56 11.75
N VAL A 15 9.61 -0.37 10.42
CA VAL A 15 10.91 -0.34 9.72
C VAL A 15 11.56 1.05 9.70
N THR A 16 10.89 2.10 10.16
CA THR A 16 11.38 3.49 10.07
C THR A 16 12.76 3.70 10.71
N PRO A 17 13.05 3.22 11.93
CA PRO A 17 14.37 3.40 12.52
C PRO A 17 15.48 2.76 11.68
N ILE A 18 15.20 1.58 11.12
CA ILE A 18 16.15 0.82 10.28
C ILE A 18 16.36 1.56 8.96
N ASN A 19 15.29 1.99 8.29
CA ASN A 19 15.38 2.72 7.02
C ASN A 19 16.16 4.04 7.16
N ARG A 20 15.95 4.79 8.26
CA ARG A 20 16.70 6.02 8.52
C ARG A 20 18.20 5.74 8.67
N ALA A 21 18.57 4.73 9.46
CA ALA A 21 19.98 4.35 9.60
C ALA A 21 20.56 3.85 8.26
N ALA A 22 19.81 3.03 7.52
CA ALA A 22 20.24 2.50 6.24
C ALA A 22 20.52 3.61 5.22
N ILE A 23 19.67 4.64 5.14
CA ILE A 23 19.87 5.78 4.22
C ILE A 23 21.18 6.51 4.49
N LEU A 24 21.55 6.71 5.76
CA LEU A 24 22.82 7.36 6.12
C LEU A 24 24.05 6.56 5.65
N HIS A 25 23.93 5.23 5.59
CA HIS A 25 25.02 4.33 5.21
C HIS A 25 24.96 3.87 3.74
N ALA A 26 23.86 4.13 3.04
CA ALA A 26 23.63 3.66 1.68
C ALA A 26 24.69 4.13 0.66
N PRO A 27 25.17 5.39 0.65
CA PRO A 27 26.07 5.87 -0.41
C PRO A 27 27.30 4.99 -0.67
N ASN A 28 27.81 4.32 0.37
CA ASN A 28 29.04 3.52 0.30
C ASN A 28 28.80 2.01 0.49
N SER A 29 27.55 1.55 0.51
CA SER A 29 27.21 0.18 0.85
C SER A 29 26.42 -0.52 -0.26
N VAL A 30 27.10 -1.41 -1.00
CA VAL A 30 26.47 -2.25 -2.02
C VAL A 30 25.38 -3.15 -1.41
N THR A 31 25.61 -3.65 -0.19
CA THR A 31 24.65 -4.49 0.54
C THR A 31 23.37 -3.74 0.85
N ILE A 32 23.46 -2.52 1.40
CA ILE A 32 22.28 -1.71 1.73
C ILE A 32 21.52 -1.34 0.46
N ASN A 33 22.22 -0.93 -0.60
CA ASN A 33 21.57 -0.65 -1.88
C ASN A 33 20.88 -1.89 -2.48
N ARG A 34 21.44 -3.09 -2.29
CA ARG A 34 20.77 -4.34 -2.69
C ARG A 34 19.48 -4.53 -1.89
N GLN A 35 19.51 -4.36 -0.57
CA GLN A 35 18.31 -4.48 0.27
C GLN A 35 17.21 -3.48 -0.14
N PHE A 36 17.55 -2.23 -0.49
CA PHE A 36 16.57 -1.28 -1.00
C PHE A 36 15.95 -1.73 -2.33
N ARG A 37 16.74 -2.29 -3.26
CA ARG A 37 16.21 -2.84 -4.51
C ARG A 37 15.33 -4.06 -4.26
N ASP A 38 15.75 -4.98 -3.39
CA ASP A 38 15.00 -6.18 -3.05
C ASP A 38 13.66 -5.80 -2.40
N GLY A 39 13.67 -4.83 -1.47
CA GLY A 39 12.46 -4.28 -0.85
C GLY A 39 11.54 -3.58 -1.86
N HIS A 40 12.10 -2.85 -2.81
CA HIS A 40 11.34 -2.25 -3.91
C HIS A 40 10.68 -3.31 -4.80
N SER A 41 11.44 -4.33 -5.24
CA SER A 41 10.90 -5.44 -6.03
C SER A 41 9.81 -6.20 -5.29
N PHE A 42 10.00 -6.45 -3.99
CA PHE A 42 8.98 -7.07 -3.14
C PHE A 42 7.69 -6.23 -3.08
N MET A 43 7.81 -4.92 -2.87
CA MET A 43 6.65 -4.02 -2.86
C MET A 43 5.89 -4.04 -4.18
N THR A 44 6.61 -3.93 -5.30
CA THR A 44 6.00 -3.94 -6.63
C THR A 44 5.26 -5.25 -6.90
N ALA A 45 5.86 -6.39 -6.56
CA ALA A 45 5.21 -7.70 -6.72
C ALA A 45 3.96 -7.83 -5.84
N HIS A 46 4.05 -7.39 -4.58
CA HIS A 46 2.92 -7.45 -3.66
C HIS A 46 1.76 -6.52 -4.05
N LEU A 47 2.04 -5.33 -4.56
CA LEU A 47 1.01 -4.45 -5.11
C LEU A 47 0.34 -5.06 -6.34
N ALA A 48 1.14 -5.69 -7.21
CA ALA A 48 0.61 -6.39 -8.38
C ALA A 48 -0.31 -7.56 -8.00
N GLU A 49 -0.03 -8.24 -6.88
CA GLU A 49 -0.85 -9.31 -6.33
C GLU A 49 -2.13 -8.77 -5.68
N VAL A 50 -2.02 -7.79 -4.78
CA VAL A 50 -3.17 -7.25 -4.02
C VAL A 50 -4.19 -6.55 -4.93
N PHE A 51 -3.72 -5.82 -5.94
CA PHE A 51 -4.57 -5.07 -6.87
C PHE A 51 -4.65 -5.74 -8.25
N ALA A 52 -4.50 -7.06 -8.32
CA ALA A 52 -4.47 -7.79 -9.58
C ALA A 52 -5.72 -7.53 -10.44
N ALA A 53 -6.90 -7.54 -9.81
CA ALA A 53 -8.17 -7.33 -10.51
C ALA A 53 -8.25 -5.93 -11.16
N GLU A 54 -7.88 -4.90 -10.42
CA GLU A 54 -7.88 -3.52 -10.88
C GLU A 54 -6.82 -3.30 -11.96
N LEU A 55 -5.62 -3.87 -11.77
CA LEU A 55 -4.53 -3.78 -12.74
C LEU A 55 -4.87 -4.46 -14.07
N ASP A 56 -5.51 -5.62 -14.03
CA ASP A 56 -5.93 -6.35 -15.23
C ASP A 56 -7.07 -5.61 -15.96
N ALA A 57 -8.01 -5.04 -15.22
CA ALA A 57 -9.10 -4.25 -15.78
C ALA A 57 -8.65 -2.88 -16.32
N SER A 58 -7.49 -2.35 -15.90
CA SER A 58 -6.97 -1.06 -16.37
C SER A 58 -6.40 -1.07 -17.80
N GLY A 59 -6.23 -2.23 -18.43
CA GLY A 59 -5.78 -2.34 -19.82
C GLY A 59 -4.51 -1.50 -20.11
N PRO A 60 -4.53 -0.54 -21.06
CA PRO A 60 -3.37 0.31 -21.35
C PRO A 60 -2.84 1.14 -20.17
N GLN A 61 -3.67 1.42 -19.17
CA GLN A 61 -3.28 2.22 -17.99
C GLN A 61 -2.65 1.37 -16.87
N ARG A 62 -2.57 0.04 -17.04
CA ARG A 62 -2.08 -0.89 -16.01
C ARG A 62 -0.77 -0.46 -15.37
N GLN A 63 0.23 -0.11 -16.19
CA GLN A 63 1.54 0.28 -15.67
C GLN A 63 1.48 1.62 -14.91
N ALA A 64 0.74 2.60 -15.43
CA ALA A 64 0.56 3.88 -14.77
C ALA A 64 -0.16 3.74 -13.42
N LEU A 65 -1.16 2.85 -13.33
CA LEU A 65 -1.83 2.53 -12.08
C LEU A 65 -0.86 1.87 -11.07
N LEU A 66 -0.06 0.89 -11.51
CA LEU A 66 0.92 0.25 -10.65
C LEU A 66 1.97 1.24 -10.13
N ASP A 67 2.48 2.12 -11.00
CA ASP A 67 3.46 3.14 -10.61
C ASP A 67 2.86 4.13 -9.59
N ALA A 68 1.62 4.57 -9.80
CA ALA A 68 0.92 5.45 -8.86
C ALA A 68 0.70 4.78 -7.49
N LEU A 69 0.28 3.51 -7.48
CA LEU A 69 0.12 2.71 -6.26
C LEU A 69 1.46 2.52 -5.54
N LEU A 70 2.54 2.27 -6.28
CA LEU A 70 3.88 2.12 -5.73
C LEU A 70 4.38 3.41 -5.08
N MET A 71 4.17 4.56 -5.73
CA MET A 71 4.55 5.86 -5.19
C MET A 71 3.81 6.17 -3.88
N VAL A 72 2.48 6.05 -3.89
CA VAL A 72 1.66 6.41 -2.71
C VAL A 72 1.85 5.44 -1.54
N CYS A 73 2.07 4.15 -1.81
CA CYS A 73 2.29 3.12 -0.79
C CYS A 73 3.76 3.00 -0.35
N SER A 74 4.66 3.88 -0.79
CA SER A 74 6.07 3.83 -0.41
C SER A 74 6.31 4.35 1.00
N TRP A 75 7.34 3.80 1.66
CA TRP A 75 7.81 4.32 2.96
C TRP A 75 8.20 5.79 2.85
N SER A 76 8.81 6.23 1.74
CA SER A 76 9.23 7.61 1.54
C SER A 76 8.05 8.59 1.57
N THR A 77 6.95 8.27 0.89
CA THR A 77 5.73 9.08 0.89
C THR A 77 5.10 9.15 2.28
N TRP A 78 4.96 8.00 2.95
CA TRP A 78 4.43 7.96 4.32
C TRP A 78 5.35 8.72 5.31
N ASN A 79 6.66 8.52 5.24
CA ASN A 79 7.63 9.16 6.12
C ASN A 79 7.66 10.67 5.88
N LEU A 80 7.49 11.18 4.66
CA LEU A 80 7.31 12.61 4.41
C LEU A 80 6.13 13.18 5.20
N LEU A 81 4.97 12.51 5.17
CA LEU A 81 3.78 12.96 5.88
C LEU A 81 4.01 13.01 7.41
N VAL A 82 4.72 12.03 7.94
CA VAL A 82 5.00 11.97 9.38
C VAL A 82 6.09 12.96 9.79
N THR A 83 7.15 13.09 9.00
CA THR A 83 8.36 13.83 9.41
C THR A 83 8.37 15.29 9.02
N LEU A 84 7.96 15.61 7.79
CA LEU A 84 8.00 16.99 7.28
C LEU A 84 6.66 17.68 7.50
N GLU A 85 5.56 16.96 7.28
CA GLU A 85 4.21 17.49 7.50
C GLU A 85 3.71 17.31 8.94
N SER A 86 4.53 16.72 9.82
CA SER A 86 4.25 16.51 11.26
C SER A 86 2.91 15.82 11.56
N ARG A 87 2.43 14.97 10.64
CA ARG A 87 1.19 14.22 10.83
C ARG A 87 1.41 13.05 11.79
N SER A 88 0.38 12.73 12.58
CA SER A 88 0.34 11.46 13.30
C SER A 88 0.31 10.26 12.35
N THR A 89 0.70 9.07 12.81
CA THR A 89 0.59 7.82 12.03
C THR A 89 -0.83 7.61 11.50
N GLN A 90 -1.85 7.93 12.31
CA GLN A 90 -3.25 7.79 11.90
C GLN A 90 -3.62 8.77 10.76
N GLU A 91 -3.19 10.03 10.85
CA GLU A 91 -3.43 11.03 9.80
C GLU A 91 -2.69 10.71 8.50
N ALA A 92 -1.45 10.22 8.61
CA ALA A 92 -0.69 9.75 7.45
C ALA A 92 -1.38 8.53 6.79
N THR A 93 -1.85 7.57 7.60
CA THR A 93 -2.60 6.40 7.12
C THR A 93 -3.88 6.81 6.38
N ARG A 94 -4.68 7.72 6.96
CA ARG A 94 -5.89 8.25 6.30
C ARG A 94 -5.58 8.96 4.99
N ALA A 95 -4.47 9.70 4.93
CA ALA A 95 -4.05 10.40 3.72
C ALA A 95 -3.62 9.43 2.62
N VAL A 96 -2.81 8.41 2.95
CA VAL A 96 -2.43 7.34 2.02
C VAL A 96 -3.68 6.62 1.51
N ALA A 97 -4.60 6.24 2.39
CA ALA A 97 -5.84 5.56 2.00
C ALA A 97 -6.70 6.41 1.05
N SER A 98 -6.82 7.70 1.33
CA SER A 98 -7.57 8.63 0.47
C SER A 98 -6.92 8.79 -0.89
N THR A 99 -5.60 8.86 -0.96
CA THR A 99 -4.87 8.94 -2.23
C THR A 99 -4.96 7.64 -3.03
N VAL A 100 -4.87 6.48 -2.37
CA VAL A 100 -5.10 5.18 -3.04
C VAL A 100 -6.51 5.13 -3.66
N ARG A 101 -7.54 5.57 -2.94
CA ARG A 101 -8.90 5.67 -3.51
C ARG A 101 -8.93 6.60 -4.72
N MET A 102 -8.36 7.79 -4.63
CA MET A 102 -8.33 8.74 -5.75
C MET A 102 -7.61 8.16 -6.98
N VAL A 103 -6.52 7.42 -6.77
CA VAL A 103 -5.79 6.73 -7.85
C VAL A 103 -6.66 5.64 -8.49
N LEU A 104 -7.33 4.81 -7.68
CA LEU A 104 -8.22 3.75 -8.17
C LEU A 104 -9.42 4.34 -8.94
N THR A 105 -10.10 5.34 -8.37
CA THR A 105 -11.21 6.05 -9.03
C THR A 105 -10.77 6.74 -10.31
N GLY A 106 -9.59 7.38 -10.30
CA GLY A 106 -9.01 7.99 -11.51
C GLY A 106 -8.72 6.98 -12.62
N ALA A 107 -8.43 5.72 -12.26
CA ALA A 107 -8.25 4.61 -13.20
C ALA A 107 -9.58 3.90 -13.58
N GLY A 108 -10.73 4.41 -13.12
CA GLY A 108 -12.05 3.88 -13.43
C GLY A 108 -12.55 2.77 -12.50
N HIS A 109 -11.91 2.55 -11.36
CA HIS A 109 -12.29 1.52 -10.38
C HIS A 109 -13.09 2.09 -9.23
N ASP A 110 -14.14 1.38 -8.82
CA ASP A 110 -14.97 1.79 -7.70
C ASP A 110 -14.27 1.49 -6.37
N ALA A 111 -13.86 2.55 -5.67
CA ALA A 111 -12.97 2.42 -4.51
C ALA A 111 -13.70 1.93 -3.23
N ASP A 112 -15.02 1.85 -3.27
CA ASP A 112 -15.90 1.51 -2.14
C ASP A 112 -16.25 0.01 -2.04
N LEU A 113 -15.91 -0.82 -3.04
CA LEU A 113 -16.34 -2.24 -3.09
C LEU A 113 -15.39 -3.28 -2.44
N VAL A 114 -14.24 -2.87 -1.90
CA VAL A 114 -13.24 -3.83 -1.35
C VAL A 114 -13.60 -4.35 0.06
N SER A 115 -14.80 -4.09 0.58
CA SER A 115 -15.27 -4.59 1.89
C SER A 115 -16.17 -5.85 1.83
N GLY A 116 -16.35 -6.46 0.65
CA GLY A 116 -17.41 -7.46 0.42
C GLY A 116 -17.15 -8.93 0.77
N LEU A 117 -15.93 -9.35 1.15
CA LEU A 117 -15.59 -10.79 1.23
C LEU A 117 -15.61 -11.42 2.64
N ALA A 118 -16.11 -10.73 3.67
CA ALA A 118 -16.15 -11.28 5.05
C ALA A 118 -17.57 -11.61 5.57
N SER A 119 -18.64 -11.36 4.82
CA SER A 119 -20.01 -11.45 5.37
C SER A 119 -20.86 -12.64 4.90
N ASP A 120 -20.37 -13.49 3.98
CA ASP A 120 -21.21 -14.52 3.35
C ASP A 120 -21.05 -15.96 3.90
N THR A 121 -20.53 -16.13 5.12
CA THR A 121 -20.40 -17.47 5.75
C THR A 121 -21.37 -17.73 6.91
N THR A 122 -22.30 -16.82 7.24
CA THR A 122 -23.21 -17.01 8.39
C THR A 122 -24.70 -17.07 8.07
N ARG A 123 -25.10 -17.32 6.81
CA ARG A 123 -26.52 -17.46 6.48
C ARG A 123 -26.89 -18.70 5.67
N THR A 124 -26.52 -19.89 6.14
CA THR A 124 -27.30 -21.12 5.87
C THR A 124 -27.14 -22.13 7.01
N GLY A 125 -28.24 -22.39 7.71
CA GLY A 125 -28.34 -23.26 8.89
C GLY A 125 -29.39 -22.67 9.84
N GLY A 126 -30.66 -22.58 9.46
CA GLY A 126 -31.47 -23.73 9.07
C GLY A 126 -32.06 -24.35 10.34
N SER A 127 -33.07 -23.68 10.89
CA SER A 127 -33.95 -24.25 11.92
C SER A 127 -35.05 -25.04 11.21
N ALA A 128 -35.14 -26.34 11.46
CA ALA A 128 -36.36 -27.12 11.27
C ALA A 128 -36.26 -28.45 12.05
N SER A 129 -37.29 -28.65 12.88
CA SER A 129 -37.74 -29.88 13.58
C SER A 129 -37.12 -30.19 14.93
#